data_AF-A0A972DHL7-F1
#
_entry.id   AF-A0A972DHL7-F1
#
_cell.length_a   1.000
_cell.length_b   1.000
_cell.length_c   1.000
_cell.angle_alpha   90.00
_cell.angle_beta   90.00
_cell.angle_gamma   90.00
#
_symmetry.space_group_name_H-M   'P 1'
#
loop_
_entity.id
_entity.type
_entity.pdbx_description
1 polymer ?
#
loop_
_entity_poly.entity_id
_entity_poly.type
_entity_poly.pdbx_seq_one_letter_code
_entity_poly.pdbx_strand_id
1 'polypeptide(L)'
;MISSTGKNNFIQFEIRRIETIREIKKYHGIRIYLMGSIGMVKIPFSIDLGVGDVVVPSPVERTLPVLLPEYEEPKILTYSLESTVAEKLDAIISLMEATSRMKDFFDIYYMATTFNFDGRKLQEAIYETLTNRGTPYEKDSVTIILRLADESIIIRRWGNFCKKNTAI
;
A
#
# COMPACT_ATOMS: atom_id res chain seq x y z
N MET A 1 -19.12 3.95 19.64
CA MET A 1 -18.94 2.49 19.50
C MET A 1 -19.46 2.13 18.13
N ILE A 2 -18.60 1.70 17.21
CA ILE A 2 -19.08 1.19 15.91
C ILE A 2 -19.39 -0.28 16.16
N SER A 3 -20.63 -0.58 16.55
CA SER A 3 -21.10 -1.96 16.63
C SER A 3 -21.40 -2.42 15.21
N SER A 4 -20.76 -3.50 14.76
CA SER A 4 -21.15 -4.11 13.49
C SER A 4 -22.61 -4.58 13.61
N THR A 5 -23.41 -4.32 12.59
CA THR A 5 -24.80 -4.75 12.47
C THR A 5 -24.92 -6.27 12.20
N GLY A 6 -24.01 -7.07 12.76
CA GLY A 6 -24.05 -8.53 12.73
C GLY A 6 -24.55 -9.09 14.06
N LYS A 7 -25.14 -10.29 14.04
CA LYS A 7 -25.74 -11.01 15.19
C LYS A 7 -24.80 -11.26 16.40
N ASN A 8 -23.60 -10.71 16.46
CA ASN A 8 -22.58 -11.05 17.44
C ASN A 8 -22.00 -9.82 18.15
N ASN A 9 -22.45 -9.57 19.39
CA ASN A 9 -21.90 -8.54 20.28
C ASN A 9 -20.46 -8.85 20.79
N PHE A 10 -19.86 -9.95 20.32
CA PHE A 10 -18.57 -10.46 20.80
C PHE A 10 -17.35 -9.68 20.25
N ILE A 11 -17.52 -8.99 19.11
CA ILE A 11 -16.48 -8.15 18.51
C ILE A 11 -16.90 -6.68 18.63
N GLN A 12 -16.06 -5.87 19.26
CA GLN A 12 -16.32 -4.44 19.45
C GLN A 12 -15.15 -3.59 18.98
N PHE A 13 -15.45 -2.44 18.38
CA PHE A 13 -14.45 -1.46 17.98
C PHE A 13 -14.66 -0.12 18.69
N GLU A 14 -13.58 0.39 19.25
CA GLU A 14 -13.53 1.70 19.89
C GLU A 14 -12.46 2.56 19.23
N ILE A 15 -12.86 3.76 18.78
CA ILE A 15 -11.90 4.76 18.29
C ILE A 15 -11.17 5.34 19.51
N ARG A 16 -9.85 5.22 19.51
CA ARG A 16 -8.97 5.72 20.57
C ARG A 16 -8.44 7.10 20.28
N ARG A 17 -8.06 7.35 19.02
CA ARG A 17 -7.42 8.59 18.60
C ARG A 17 -7.58 8.77 17.10
N ILE A 18 -7.63 10.01 16.65
CA ILE A 18 -7.62 10.39 15.24
C ILE A 18 -6.48 11.39 15.03
N GLU A 19 -5.64 11.16 14.03
CA GLU A 19 -4.53 12.03 13.69
C GLU A 19 -4.54 12.38 12.21
N THR A 20 -4.24 13.62 11.86
CA THR A 20 -4.01 13.99 10.46
C THR A 20 -2.64 13.46 10.02
N ILE A 21 -2.61 12.69 8.94
CA ILE A 21 -1.37 12.27 8.29
C ILE A 21 -0.89 13.44 7.45
N ARG A 22 0.19 14.09 7.88
CA ARG A 22 0.91 15.08 7.08
C ARG A 22 1.97 14.36 6.28
N GLU A 23 1.63 13.84 5.11
CA GLU A 23 2.66 13.43 4.15
C GLU A 23 3.14 14.62 3.31
N ILE A 24 4.39 14.49 2.88
CA ILE A 24 5.18 15.51 2.20
C ILE A 24 4.53 15.78 0.83
N LYS A 25 3.67 16.80 0.81
CA LYS A 25 2.94 17.37 -0.34
C LYS A 25 1.58 16.72 -0.69
N LYS A 26 0.57 17.60 -0.67
CA LYS A 26 -0.79 17.55 -1.25
C LYS A 26 -1.87 16.62 -0.67
N TYR A 27 -1.58 15.50 -0.02
CA TYR A 27 -2.66 14.60 0.45
C TYR A 27 -2.95 14.74 1.94
N HIS A 28 -4.22 15.07 2.25
CA HIS A 28 -4.73 15.17 3.62
C HIS A 28 -5.32 13.80 3.99
N GLY A 29 -4.49 12.95 4.60
CA GLY A 29 -4.95 11.66 5.13
C GLY A 29 -5.38 11.78 6.60
N ILE A 30 -6.19 10.83 7.06
CA ILE A 30 -6.53 10.67 8.47
C ILE A 30 -6.15 9.26 8.92
N ARG A 31 -5.36 9.17 9.99
CA ARG A 31 -5.09 7.91 10.68
C ARG A 31 -6.05 7.78 11.86
N ILE A 32 -6.83 6.71 11.88
CA ILE A 32 -7.74 6.37 12.97
C ILE A 32 -7.13 5.22 13.76
N TYR A 33 -6.84 5.45 15.04
CA TYR A 33 -6.41 4.42 15.98
C TYR A 33 -7.64 3.76 16.60
N LEU A 34 -7.71 2.44 16.49
CA LEU A 34 -8.81 1.61 16.94
C LEU A 34 -8.33 0.62 18.00
N MET A 35 -9.23 0.29 18.92
CA MET A 35 -9.10 -0.86 19.81
C MET A 35 -10.18 -1.86 19.44
N GLY A 36 -9.79 -2.97 18.82
CA GLY A 36 -10.65 -4.13 18.64
C GLY A 36 -10.70 -4.95 19.93
N SER A 37 -11.88 -5.39 20.32
CA SER A 37 -12.06 -6.31 21.45
C SER A 37 -12.75 -7.58 20.98
N ILE A 38 -12.18 -8.74 21.32
CA ILE A 38 -12.78 -10.07 21.12
C ILE A 38 -12.88 -10.71 22.51
N GLY A 39 -14.07 -10.74 23.10
CA GLY A 39 -14.22 -11.05 24.52
C GLY A 39 -13.41 -10.08 25.40
N MET A 40 -12.46 -10.60 26.18
CA MET A 40 -11.56 -9.78 27.02
C MET A 40 -10.25 -9.39 26.31
N VAL A 41 -9.96 -9.97 25.14
CA VAL A 41 -8.72 -9.71 24.39
C VAL A 41 -8.83 -8.36 23.68
N LYS A 42 -7.82 -7.50 23.87
CA LYS A 42 -7.73 -6.17 23.27
C LYS A 42 -6.62 -6.14 22.22
N ILE A 43 -6.97 -5.75 21.00
CA ILE A 43 -6.08 -5.71 19.84
C ILE A 43 -6.06 -4.27 19.29
N PRO A 44 -5.00 -3.49 19.56
CA PRO A 44 -4.85 -2.17 18.99
C PRO A 44 -4.42 -2.26 17.52
N PHE A 45 -5.05 -1.47 16.64
CA PHE A 45 -4.66 -1.32 15.25
C PHE A 45 -5.02 0.07 14.74
N SER A 46 -4.57 0.44 13.54
CA SER A 46 -4.92 1.72 12.91
C SER A 46 -5.38 1.53 11.47
N ILE A 47 -6.27 2.41 11.02
CA ILE A 47 -6.70 2.52 9.63
C ILE A 47 -6.29 3.88 9.11
N ASP A 48 -5.65 3.90 7.95
CA ASP A 48 -5.30 5.13 7.24
C ASP A 48 -6.34 5.37 6.15
N LEU A 49 -6.93 6.57 6.17
CA LEU A 49 -7.87 7.04 5.18
C LEU A 49 -7.19 8.12 4.34
N GLY A 50 -6.82 7.76 3.11
CA GLY A 50 -6.35 8.68 2.08
C GLY A 50 -7.49 9.05 1.13
N VAL A 51 -7.43 10.24 0.54
CA VAL A 51 -8.33 10.69 -0.52
C VAL A 51 -7.52 11.31 -1.65
N GLY A 52 -7.98 11.15 -2.89
CA GLY A 52 -7.41 11.83 -4.06
C GLY A 52 -6.47 10.97 -4.92
N ASP A 53 -6.34 9.66 -4.63
CA ASP A 53 -5.65 8.75 -5.53
C ASP A 53 -6.53 8.35 -6.71
N VAL A 54 -5.89 8.18 -7.87
CA VAL A 54 -6.52 7.68 -9.10
C VAL A 54 -6.26 6.18 -9.19
N VAL A 55 -7.31 5.40 -9.45
CA VAL A 55 -7.21 3.94 -9.59
C VAL A 55 -7.48 3.55 -11.04
N VAL A 56 -6.45 3.04 -11.71
CA VAL A 56 -6.46 2.61 -13.11
C VAL A 56 -6.03 1.14 -13.20
N PRO A 57 -6.73 0.28 -13.98
CA PRO A 57 -7.90 0.58 -14.79
C PRO A 57 -9.19 0.82 -13.99
N SER A 58 -9.36 0.13 -12.87
CA SER A 58 -10.47 0.32 -11.94
C SER A 58 -10.18 -0.43 -10.63
N PRO A 59 -10.86 -0.11 -9.52
CA PRO A 59 -10.86 -0.96 -8.34
C PRO A 59 -11.35 -2.38 -8.67
N VAL A 60 -10.84 -3.37 -7.94
CA VAL A 60 -11.17 -4.79 -8.11
C VAL A 60 -11.88 -5.28 -6.86
N GLU A 61 -13.06 -5.88 -7.01
CA GLU A 61 -13.72 -6.56 -5.89
C GLU A 61 -12.94 -7.84 -5.53
N ARG A 62 -12.59 -7.98 -4.26
CA ARG A 62 -11.92 -9.15 -3.70
C ARG A 62 -12.73 -9.66 -2.51
N THR A 63 -12.84 -10.98 -2.44
CA THR A 63 -13.39 -11.68 -1.29
C THR A 63 -12.25 -12.04 -0.35
N LEU A 64 -12.34 -11.63 0.91
CA LEU A 64 -11.34 -12.02 1.91
C LEU A 64 -11.75 -13.30 2.62
N PRO A 65 -10.81 -14.24 2.83
CA PRO A 65 -11.11 -15.44 3.60
C PRO A 65 -11.39 -15.06 5.05
N VAL A 66 -12.36 -15.74 5.66
CA VAL A 66 -12.66 -15.61 7.09
C VAL A 66 -11.86 -16.63 7.88
N LEU A 67 -11.45 -16.25 9.09
CA LEU A 67 -10.81 -17.17 10.04
C LEU A 67 -11.81 -18.09 10.74
N LEU A 68 -13.06 -17.64 10.84
CA LEU A 68 -14.14 -18.31 11.54
C LEU A 68 -15.21 -18.74 10.51
N PRO A 69 -15.45 -20.05 10.31
CA PRO A 69 -16.34 -20.55 9.26
C PRO A 69 -17.79 -20.07 9.32
N GLU A 70 -18.24 -19.64 10.50
CA GLU A 70 -19.59 -19.13 10.73
C GLU A 70 -19.83 -17.69 10.23
N TYR A 71 -18.78 -17.02 9.73
CA TYR A 71 -18.88 -15.67 9.18
C TYR A 71 -18.90 -15.68 7.66
N GLU A 72 -19.67 -14.76 7.08
CA GLU A 72 -19.66 -14.51 5.64
C GLU A 72 -18.34 -13.86 5.22
N GLU A 73 -17.80 -14.30 4.08
CA GLU A 73 -16.60 -13.71 3.51
C GLU A 73 -16.86 -12.26 3.07
N PRO A 74 -16.16 -11.26 3.64
CA PRO A 74 -16.41 -9.88 3.28
C PRO A 74 -15.86 -9.60 1.88
N LYS A 75 -16.67 -8.87 1.10
CA LYS A 75 -16.29 -8.33 -0.20
C LYS A 75 -15.79 -6.91 -0.04
N ILE A 76 -14.58 -6.65 -0.51
CA ILE A 76 -13.95 -5.33 -0.46
C ILE A 76 -13.46 -4.91 -1.83
N LEU A 77 -13.46 -3.60 -2.09
CA LEU A 77 -12.77 -3.05 -3.25
C LEU A 77 -11.29 -2.87 -2.90
N THR A 78 -10.42 -3.39 -3.76
CA THR A 78 -8.97 -3.20 -3.67
C THR A 78 -8.48 -2.44 -4.89
N TYR A 79 -7.26 -1.91 -4.80
CA TYR A 79 -6.55 -1.41 -5.96
C TYR A 79 -6.33 -2.54 -6.97
N SER A 80 -6.25 -2.19 -8.25
CA SER A 80 -5.72 -3.09 -9.27
C SER A 80 -4.24 -3.35 -9.03
N LEU A 81 -3.69 -4.39 -9.67
CA LEU A 81 -2.26 -4.65 -9.61
C LEU A 81 -1.47 -3.49 -10.26
N GLU A 82 -2.00 -2.94 -11.35
CA GLU A 82 -1.42 -1.83 -12.10
C GLU A 82 -1.31 -0.56 -11.23
N SER A 83 -2.38 -0.19 -10.53
CA SER A 83 -2.36 0.95 -9.60
C SER A 83 -1.40 0.70 -8.44
N THR A 84 -1.36 -0.52 -7.91
CA THR A 84 -0.43 -0.88 -6.84
C THR A 84 1.03 -0.71 -7.27
N VAL A 85 1.37 -1.13 -8.49
CA VAL A 85 2.71 -0.91 -9.06
C VAL A 85 2.99 0.58 -9.26
N ALA A 86 2.03 1.32 -9.82
CA ALA A 86 2.17 2.74 -10.12
C ALA A 86 2.45 3.58 -8.86
N GLU A 87 1.72 3.34 -7.77
CA GLU A 87 1.92 4.05 -6.50
C GLU A 87 3.28 3.75 -5.85
N LYS A 88 3.72 2.49 -5.91
CA LYS A 88 5.04 2.09 -5.39
C LYS A 88 6.16 2.73 -6.20
N LEU A 89 6.00 2.77 -7.53
CA LEU A 89 6.96 3.40 -8.43
C LEU A 89 7.04 4.91 -8.18
N ASP A 90 5.90 5.56 -8.05
CA ASP A 90 5.79 6.98 -7.71
C ASP A 90 6.52 7.32 -6.38
N ALA A 91 6.33 6.49 -5.35
CA ALA A 91 7.04 6.67 -4.07
C ALA A 91 8.56 6.49 -4.21
N ILE A 92 9.02 5.55 -5.04
CA ILE A 92 10.45 5.35 -5.32
C ILE A 92 11.04 6.55 -6.06
N ILE A 93 10.36 7.04 -7.10
CA ILE A 93 10.80 8.20 -7.90
C ILE A 93 10.80 9.47 -7.04
N SER A 94 9.78 9.67 -6.20
CA SER A 94 9.67 10.88 -5.38
C SER A 94 10.76 10.99 -4.33
N LEU A 95 11.29 9.87 -3.84
CA LEU A 95 12.29 9.83 -2.77
C LEU A 95 13.72 9.56 -3.26
N MET A 96 13.89 8.93 -4.43
CA MET A 96 15.20 8.53 -4.99
C MET A 96 16.11 7.91 -3.91
N GLU A 97 17.35 8.39 -3.77
CA GLU A 97 18.34 7.90 -2.80
C GLU A 97 17.90 8.03 -1.32
N ALA A 98 16.94 8.92 -1.02
CA ALA A 98 16.39 9.07 0.32
C ALA A 98 15.43 7.94 0.71
N THR A 99 15.03 7.07 -0.23
CA THR A 99 14.06 6.01 0.06
C THR A 99 14.58 4.94 1.03
N SER A 100 13.86 4.75 2.13
CA SER A 100 14.05 3.62 3.05
C SER A 100 13.10 2.45 2.73
N ARG A 101 12.24 2.59 1.71
CA ARG A 101 11.11 1.70 1.41
C ARG A 101 11.53 0.49 0.57
N MET A 102 12.49 -0.30 1.06
CA MET A 102 13.00 -1.49 0.34
C MET A 102 11.92 -2.52 0.02
N LYS A 103 10.86 -2.58 0.83
CA LYS A 103 9.69 -3.44 0.57
C LYS A 103 9.00 -3.10 -0.76
N ASP A 104 8.95 -1.83 -1.18
CA ASP A 104 8.29 -1.46 -2.42
C ASP A 104 9.03 -2.01 -3.65
N PHE A 105 10.37 -2.06 -3.62
CA PHE A 105 11.17 -2.74 -4.65
C PHE A 105 10.86 -4.24 -4.69
N PHE A 106 10.79 -4.89 -3.53
CA PHE A 106 10.44 -6.31 -3.44
C PHE A 106 9.03 -6.59 -3.96
N ASP A 107 8.05 -5.79 -3.54
CA ASP A 107 6.65 -5.97 -3.94
C ASP A 107 6.51 -5.77 -5.46
N ILE A 108 7.18 -4.78 -6.07
CA ILE A 108 7.20 -4.60 -7.53
C ILE A 108 7.85 -5.81 -8.22
N TYR A 109 9.01 -6.26 -7.76
CA TYR A 109 9.69 -7.44 -8.31
C TYR A 109 8.79 -8.68 -8.22
N TYR A 110 8.20 -8.93 -7.05
CA TYR A 110 7.30 -10.05 -6.83
C TYR A 110 6.10 -9.98 -7.76
N MET A 111 5.45 -8.82 -7.89
CA MET A 111 4.31 -8.66 -8.78
C MET A 111 4.69 -8.88 -10.24
N ALA A 112 5.81 -8.29 -10.70
CA ALA A 112 6.30 -8.41 -12.07
C ALA A 112 6.68 -9.86 -12.45
N THR A 113 7.07 -10.68 -11.49
CA THR A 113 7.44 -12.10 -11.71
C THR A 113 6.31 -13.08 -11.47
N THR A 114 5.27 -12.68 -10.74
CA THR A 114 4.15 -13.55 -10.36
C THR A 114 2.92 -13.36 -11.25
N PHE A 115 2.69 -12.15 -11.76
CA PHE A 115 1.49 -11.81 -12.51
C PHE A 115 1.80 -11.35 -13.93
N ASN A 116 0.87 -11.62 -14.85
CA ASN A 116 0.91 -11.08 -16.20
C ASN A 116 0.24 -9.72 -16.24
N PHE A 117 0.91 -8.73 -16.82
CA PHE A 117 0.39 -7.38 -17.00
C PHE A 117 0.04 -7.12 -18.46
N ASP A 118 -1.07 -6.43 -18.69
CA ASP A 118 -1.28 -5.72 -19.94
C ASP A 118 -0.43 -4.45 -19.90
N GLY A 119 0.61 -4.41 -20.76
CA GLY A 119 1.55 -3.30 -20.78
C GLY A 119 0.91 -1.93 -21.02
N ARG A 120 -0.23 -1.86 -21.74
CA ARG A 120 -0.93 -0.58 -21.96
C ARG A 120 -1.63 -0.11 -20.69
N LYS A 121 -2.34 -1.01 -19.99
CA LYS A 121 -3.01 -0.68 -18.73
C LYS A 121 -2.02 -0.29 -17.64
N LEU A 122 -0.89 -0.99 -17.58
CA LEU A 122 0.18 -0.67 -16.64
C LEU A 122 0.80 0.71 -16.94
N GLN A 123 1.07 1.00 -18.22
CA GLN A 123 1.58 2.30 -18.64
C GLN A 123 0.61 3.43 -18.30
N GLU A 124 -0.68 3.23 -18.56
CA GLU A 124 -1.73 4.19 -18.22
C GLU A 124 -1.82 4.43 -16.71
N ALA A 125 -1.80 3.37 -15.90
CA ALA A 125 -1.83 3.51 -14.45
C ALA A 125 -0.62 4.28 -13.90
N ILE A 126 0.58 4.00 -14.43
CA ILE A 126 1.81 4.73 -14.08
C ILE A 126 1.67 6.21 -14.45
N TYR A 127 1.25 6.49 -15.68
CA TYR A 127 1.09 7.85 -16.20
C TYR A 127 0.10 8.67 -15.36
N GLU A 128 -1.10 8.13 -15.13
CA GLU A 128 -2.17 8.80 -14.37
C GLU A 128 -1.76 9.04 -12.91
N THR A 129 -1.11 8.05 -12.28
CA THR A 129 -0.66 8.18 -10.88
C THR A 129 0.40 9.27 -10.72
N LEU A 130 1.46 9.24 -11.54
CA LEU A 130 2.54 10.24 -11.50
C LEU A 130 2.00 11.65 -11.80
N THR A 131 1.12 11.76 -12.80
CA THR A 131 0.50 13.04 -13.19
C THR A 131 -0.37 13.59 -12.08
N ASN A 132 -1.25 12.76 -11.48
CA ASN A 132 -2.12 13.15 -10.38
C ASN A 132 -1.32 13.61 -9.15
N ARG A 133 -0.21 12.92 -8.84
CA ARG A 133 0.66 13.26 -7.70
C ARG A 133 1.65 14.39 -8.00
N GLY A 134 1.76 14.80 -9.26
CA GLY A 134 2.68 15.86 -9.69
C GLY A 134 4.15 15.45 -9.57
N THR A 135 4.42 14.15 -9.62
CA THR A 135 5.77 13.60 -9.57
C THR A 135 6.41 13.83 -10.94
N PRO A 136 7.51 14.60 -11.03
CA PRO A 136 8.18 14.82 -12.29
C PRO A 136 8.76 13.49 -12.78
N TYR A 137 8.35 13.06 -13.96
CA TYR A 137 8.97 11.95 -14.67
C TYR A 137 9.37 12.42 -16.06
N GLU A 138 10.59 12.09 -16.46
CA GLU A 138 11.13 12.36 -17.78
C GLU A 138 11.38 11.02 -18.48
N LYS A 139 11.69 11.04 -19.78
CA LYS A 139 12.09 9.81 -20.51
C LYS A 139 13.22 9.06 -19.79
N ASP A 140 14.08 9.78 -19.08
CA ASP A 140 15.22 9.23 -18.36
C ASP A 140 14.89 8.76 -16.94
N SER A 141 13.65 8.85 -16.45
CA SER A 141 13.30 8.38 -15.10
C SER A 141 13.62 6.90 -14.88
N VAL A 142 13.53 6.07 -15.92
CA VAL A 142 13.99 4.67 -15.86
C VAL A 142 15.49 4.61 -15.63
N THR A 143 16.27 5.41 -16.37
CA THR A 143 17.72 5.52 -16.19
C THR A 143 18.08 5.99 -14.78
N ILE A 144 17.31 6.92 -14.20
CA ILE A 144 17.52 7.41 -12.84
C ILE A 144 17.25 6.30 -11.81
N ILE A 145 16.17 5.52 -11.98
CA ILE A 145 15.88 4.39 -11.10
C ILE A 145 16.99 3.33 -11.22
N LEU A 146 17.50 3.07 -12.43
CA LEU A 146 18.60 2.13 -12.64
C LEU A 146 19.87 2.54 -11.87
N ARG A 147 20.17 3.85 -11.76
CA ARG A 147 21.31 4.32 -10.96
C ARG A 147 21.20 3.95 -9.49
N LEU A 148 19.98 3.85 -8.94
CA LEU A 148 19.79 3.43 -7.54
C LEU A 148 20.32 2.01 -7.29
N ALA A 149 20.43 1.17 -8.31
CA ALA A 149 20.98 -0.17 -8.18
C ALA A 149 22.49 -0.18 -7.91
N ASP A 150 23.20 0.87 -8.34
CA ASP A 150 24.65 1.03 -8.15
C ASP A 150 24.98 1.82 -6.86
N GLU A 151 23.97 2.45 -6.25
CA GLU A 151 24.15 3.25 -5.06
C GLU A 151 24.43 2.39 -3.82
N SER A 152 25.63 2.56 -3.24
CA SER A 152 26.10 1.79 -2.09
C SER A 152 25.13 1.83 -0.89
N ILE A 153 24.46 2.96 -0.69
CA ILE A 153 23.48 3.13 0.39
C ILE A 153 22.21 2.30 0.15
N ILE A 154 21.74 2.22 -1.09
CA ILE A 154 20.57 1.44 -1.49
C ILE A 154 20.91 -0.05 -1.42
N ILE A 155 22.05 -0.47 -1.95
CA ILE A 155 22.55 -1.85 -1.85
C ILE A 155 22.62 -2.30 -0.38
N ARG A 156 23.16 -1.45 0.50
CA ARG A 156 23.23 -1.75 1.94
C ARG A 156 21.83 -1.85 2.58
N ARG A 157 20.91 -0.94 2.24
CA ARG A 157 19.52 -0.99 2.73
C ARG A 157 18.81 -2.27 2.27
N TRP A 158 18.99 -2.65 1.01
CA TRP A 158 18.47 -3.88 0.43
C TRP A 158 19.02 -5.11 1.15
N GLY A 159 20.35 -5.19 1.34
CA GLY A 159 20.97 -6.29 2.09
C GLY A 159 20.42 -6.43 3.51
N ASN A 160 20.16 -5.32 4.20
CA ASN A 160 19.53 -5.32 5.53
C ASN A 160 18.05 -5.77 5.47
N PHE A 161 17.32 -5.35 4.43
CA PHE A 161 15.95 -5.79 4.20
C PHE A 161 15.88 -7.31 3.98
N CYS A 162 16.74 -7.86 3.10
CA CYS A 162 16.80 -9.29 2.83
C CYS A 162 17.11 -10.07 4.11
N LYS A 163 18.16 -9.70 4.86
CA LYS A 163 18.54 -10.39 6.12
C LYS A 163 17.40 -10.47 7.13
N LYS A 164 16.59 -9.41 7.24
CA LYS A 164 15.43 -9.40 8.14
C LYS A 164 14.27 -10.28 7.66
N ASN A 165 14.19 -10.55 6.36
CA ASN A 165 13.11 -11.30 5.73
C ASN A 165 13.55 -12.68 5.18
N THR A 166 14.76 -13.16 5.49
CA THR A 166 15.25 -14.50 5.08
C THR A 166 14.71 -15.64 5.98
N ALA A 167 13.69 -15.37 6.80
CA ALA A 167 13.09 -16.34 7.73
C ALA A 167 11.67 -16.73 7.31
N ILE A 168 11.43 -16.84 6.00
CA ILE A 168 10.22 -17.42 5.40
C ILE A 168 10.67 -18.56 4.48
#